data_AF-A0A412DHN6-F1
#
_entry.id   AF-A0A412DHN6-F1
#
_cell.length_a   1.000
_cell.length_b   1.000
_cell.length_c   1.000
_cell.angle_alpha   90.00
_cell.angle_beta   90.00
_cell.angle_gamma   90.00
#
_symmetry.space_group_name_H-M   'P 1'
#
loop_
_entity.id
_entity.type
_entity.pdbx_description
1 polymer ?
#
loop_
_entity_poly.entity_id
_entity_poly.type
_entity_poly.pdbx_seq_one_letter_code
_entity_poly.pdbx_strand_id
1 'polypeptide(L)'
;MFNQLLTTIMKKNLWMLAAALCMTACSQNEDIVIEQPVSDNDFESPDGRLIIQLGGIETRIGASVGVTRAPLDKLYDETSGATTRLGIFALATNDATTSTAITDANRTAAWGDTENYGILLNNIQAAVTAWPKQDGSDVKPDGLENDLAQKITLYKGNAANGVYYYPMQKKYDYSFYGYAPYQEGQTISAAKPEITFARFDGSQDIIWNNATAGEIAPNSIYLKKNVKNDASLTGYKAQYIRQLKYHHELNQAASEKLQDYPWIPNINFEHQLAQLRFSVIPATEQSEEDRTAVQNMKVKNITIKSHGTTATLNVLTGKLTFTDNGSLLMREATDDGKGNITFTDDNADGTVEVPKDIYVQKYEGGQYTLNGVSSANPLIQGYLMVKPDMEQFLMDVTIIAPDASGVPQDLIVRDIPVNAPAPTVDSGKNDNLFYAGYYYNVRIGIYATQQINATATLATWKPGGDSVDVPIE
;
A
#
# COMPACT_ATOMS: atom_id res chain seq x y z
N MET A 1 -23.61 45.51 -64.25
CA MET A 1 -22.71 44.41 -63.84
C MET A 1 -22.75 44.30 -62.34
N PHE A 2 -23.23 43.20 -61.77
CA PHE A 2 -23.20 42.94 -60.31
C PHE A 2 -23.47 41.44 -60.04
N ASN A 3 -22.62 40.78 -59.21
CA ASN A 3 -22.81 39.50 -58.48
C ASN A 3 -23.14 38.21 -59.30
N GLN A 4 -22.75 36.97 -58.95
CA GLN A 4 -22.30 36.31 -57.71
C GLN A 4 -21.90 34.83 -57.98
N LEU A 5 -21.19 34.18 -57.03
CA LEU A 5 -21.04 32.72 -56.78
C LEU A 5 -20.43 31.79 -57.88
N LEU A 6 -20.09 30.50 -57.63
CA LEU A 6 -19.28 29.81 -56.59
C LEU A 6 -19.24 28.29 -56.95
N THR A 7 -18.10 27.63 -56.72
CA THR A 7 -17.79 26.16 -56.71
C THR A 7 -18.76 25.10 -57.31
N THR A 8 -18.20 24.16 -58.10
CA THR A 8 -18.17 22.66 -57.86
C THR A 8 -18.06 21.86 -59.19
N ILE A 9 -17.60 20.59 -59.08
CA ILE A 9 -17.74 19.43 -60.01
C ILE A 9 -16.44 18.92 -60.70
N MET A 10 -15.82 17.95 -60.01
CA MET A 10 -15.33 16.64 -60.49
C MET A 10 -14.64 16.50 -61.86
N LYS A 11 -13.36 16.10 -61.84
CA LYS A 11 -12.69 15.44 -62.98
C LYS A 11 -13.10 13.96 -63.06
N LYS A 12 -13.66 13.55 -64.21
CA LYS A 12 -13.76 12.15 -64.65
C LYS A 12 -12.64 11.86 -65.68
N ASN A 13 -12.12 10.63 -65.72
CA ASN A 13 -12.00 9.77 -66.93
C ASN A 13 -10.90 8.69 -66.82
N LEU A 14 -11.32 7.42 -66.90
CA LEU A 14 -10.75 6.23 -67.60
C LEU A 14 -11.57 5.02 -67.04
N TRP A 15 -12.39 4.21 -67.74
CA TRP A 15 -12.35 3.58 -69.08
C TRP A 15 -11.08 2.73 -69.25
N MET A 16 -11.05 1.41 -69.57
CA MET A 16 -12.04 0.34 -69.80
C MET A 16 -11.44 -1.01 -69.26
N LEU A 17 -11.99 -2.24 -69.36
CA LEU A 17 -13.02 -2.90 -70.18
C LEU A 17 -13.66 -4.08 -69.39
N ALA A 18 -14.59 -4.85 -69.98
CA ALA A 18 -15.03 -6.17 -69.49
C ALA A 18 -14.97 -7.23 -70.61
N ALA A 19 -14.74 -8.50 -70.24
CA ALA A 19 -14.89 -9.66 -71.12
C ALA A 19 -15.43 -10.86 -70.32
N ALA A 20 -16.51 -11.48 -70.81
CA ALA A 20 -17.17 -12.60 -70.13
C ALA A 20 -16.83 -13.93 -70.81
N LEU A 21 -16.56 -14.97 -69.99
CA LEU A 21 -16.63 -16.37 -70.40
C LEU A 21 -17.31 -17.16 -69.28
N CYS A 22 -18.51 -17.64 -69.54
CA CYS A 22 -19.19 -18.60 -68.68
C CYS A 22 -18.78 -20.02 -69.11
N MET A 23 -18.47 -20.91 -68.16
CA MET A 23 -19.16 -22.21 -68.00
C MET A 23 -18.59 -23.04 -66.83
N THR A 24 -19.37 -24.06 -66.46
CA THR A 24 -19.09 -25.14 -65.49
C THR A 24 -18.97 -24.76 -64.01
N ALA A 25 -19.92 -25.25 -63.22
CA ALA A 25 -19.96 -25.12 -61.78
C ALA A 25 -19.27 -26.30 -61.08
N CYS A 26 -18.31 -26.00 -60.22
CA CYS A 26 -17.97 -26.78 -59.04
C CYS A 26 -17.20 -25.87 -58.07
N SER A 27 -17.71 -25.77 -56.83
CA SER A 27 -17.07 -25.34 -55.58
C SER A 27 -15.92 -24.31 -55.60
N GLN A 28 -16.02 -23.33 -54.70
CA GLN A 28 -15.06 -22.25 -54.38
C GLN A 28 -15.16 -20.97 -55.21
N ASN A 29 -15.35 -19.86 -54.49
CA ASN A 29 -14.60 -18.60 -54.51
C ASN A 29 -15.16 -17.78 -53.33
N GLU A 30 -14.35 -17.29 -52.39
CA GLU A 30 -13.43 -16.16 -52.58
C GLU A 30 -14.17 -14.91 -53.03
N ASP A 31 -14.90 -14.31 -52.09
CA ASP A 31 -15.11 -12.86 -52.13
C ASP A 31 -13.73 -12.20 -52.00
N ILE A 32 -13.39 -11.33 -52.96
CA ILE A 32 -12.29 -10.38 -52.79
C ILE A 32 -12.76 -9.35 -51.77
N VAL A 33 -12.55 -9.66 -50.49
CA VAL A 33 -12.63 -8.68 -49.42
C VAL A 33 -11.57 -7.64 -49.72
N ILE A 34 -12.01 -6.45 -50.12
CA ILE A 34 -11.15 -5.26 -50.06
C ILE A 34 -10.85 -5.09 -48.56
N GLU A 35 -9.62 -5.40 -48.14
CA GLU A 35 -9.20 -5.22 -46.76
C GLU A 35 -9.46 -3.76 -46.36
N GLN A 36 -10.46 -3.56 -45.52
CA GLN A 36 -10.64 -2.28 -44.86
C GLN A 36 -9.44 -2.12 -43.92
N PRO A 37 -8.78 -0.94 -43.88
CA PRO A 37 -7.74 -0.69 -42.92
C PRO A 37 -8.36 -0.74 -41.52
N VAL A 38 -8.13 -1.84 -40.81
CA VAL A 38 -8.56 -2.01 -39.42
C VAL A 38 -7.97 -0.90 -38.55
N SER A 39 -8.85 -0.17 -37.90
CA SER A 39 -8.50 0.84 -36.90
C SER A 39 -8.41 0.19 -35.51
N ASP A 40 -7.79 0.88 -34.55
CA ASP A 40 -7.74 0.40 -33.16
C ASP A 40 -9.15 0.09 -32.60
N ASN A 41 -10.17 0.82 -33.06
CA ASN A 41 -11.57 0.62 -32.70
C ASN A 41 -12.16 -0.72 -33.20
N ASP A 42 -11.64 -1.28 -34.30
CA ASP A 42 -12.16 -2.52 -34.90
C ASP A 42 -11.67 -3.78 -34.15
N PHE A 43 -10.66 -3.63 -33.29
CA PHE A 43 -10.23 -4.65 -32.32
C PHE A 43 -10.81 -4.43 -30.91
N GLU A 44 -11.56 -3.34 -30.68
CA GLU A 44 -12.23 -3.07 -29.40
C GLU A 44 -13.50 -3.91 -29.23
N SER A 45 -13.32 -5.22 -29.04
CA SER A 45 -14.20 -5.92 -28.12
C SER A 45 -14.03 -5.27 -26.73
N PRO A 46 -15.13 -4.88 -26.04
CA PRO A 46 -15.07 -4.44 -24.65
C PRO A 46 -14.35 -5.44 -23.71
N ASP A 47 -14.24 -6.69 -24.15
CA ASP A 47 -13.82 -7.86 -23.39
C ASP A 47 -12.33 -8.22 -23.54
N GLY A 48 -11.58 -7.49 -24.38
CA GLY A 48 -10.12 -7.66 -24.48
C GLY A 48 -9.33 -6.94 -23.38
N ARG A 49 -9.96 -5.96 -22.73
CA ARG A 49 -9.31 -4.97 -21.85
C ARG A 49 -8.88 -5.58 -20.50
N LEU A 50 -7.71 -5.21 -20.00
CA LEU A 50 -7.30 -5.50 -18.62
C LEU A 50 -8.16 -4.69 -17.66
N ILE A 51 -8.96 -5.40 -16.86
CA ILE A 51 -9.65 -4.88 -15.68
C ILE A 51 -8.99 -5.57 -14.49
N ILE A 52 -8.65 -4.81 -13.45
CA ILE A 52 -8.08 -5.32 -12.20
C ILE A 52 -8.97 -4.79 -11.07
N GLN A 53 -9.30 -5.65 -10.12
CA GLN A 53 -10.03 -5.30 -8.91
C GLN A 53 -9.08 -5.30 -7.71
N LEU A 54 -9.34 -4.37 -6.79
CA LEU A 54 -8.81 -4.40 -5.44
C LEU A 54 -9.71 -5.32 -4.62
N GLY A 55 -9.13 -6.34 -3.99
CA GLY A 55 -9.86 -7.25 -3.14
C GLY A 55 -10.28 -6.57 -1.84
N GLY A 56 -11.59 -6.52 -1.61
CA GLY A 56 -12.16 -5.84 -0.46
C GLY A 56 -11.86 -6.58 0.83
N ILE A 57 -11.01 -6.01 1.69
CA ILE A 57 -11.06 -6.26 3.12
C ILE A 57 -12.11 -5.34 3.77
N GLU A 58 -13.06 -5.94 4.47
CA GLU A 58 -14.17 -5.25 5.14
C GLU A 58 -13.71 -4.60 6.47
N THR A 59 -12.76 -3.67 6.42
CA THR A 59 -12.34 -2.91 7.62
C THR A 59 -11.87 -1.49 7.29
N ARG A 60 -12.81 -0.55 7.14
CA ARG A 60 -12.76 0.91 7.47
C ARG A 60 -11.54 1.83 7.23
N ILE A 61 -10.36 1.35 6.84
CA ILE A 61 -9.51 1.84 5.75
C ILE A 61 -9.99 3.27 5.35
N GLY A 62 -9.45 4.40 5.92
CA GLY A 62 -9.65 5.90 5.78
C GLY A 62 -8.52 6.78 5.11
N ALA A 63 -8.78 7.68 4.12
CA ALA A 63 -7.70 8.45 3.43
C ALA A 63 -7.99 9.95 3.30
N SER A 64 -7.11 10.76 3.89
CA SER A 64 -7.25 12.22 3.95
C SER A 64 -6.88 12.89 2.63
N VAL A 65 -7.69 13.87 2.21
CA VAL A 65 -7.46 14.69 1.01
C VAL A 65 -6.15 15.46 1.12
N GLY A 66 -5.21 15.15 0.23
CA GLY A 66 -3.90 15.81 0.12
C GLY A 66 -2.71 14.94 0.55
N VAL A 67 -2.96 13.81 1.22
CA VAL A 67 -1.93 13.02 1.89
C VAL A 67 -1.60 11.75 1.09
N THR A 68 -0.33 11.53 0.75
CA THR A 68 0.11 10.37 -0.05
C THR A 68 0.99 9.38 0.71
N ARG A 69 1.34 9.67 1.97
CA ARG A 69 2.41 8.97 2.69
C ARG A 69 2.10 8.72 4.18
N ALA A 70 0.84 8.69 4.58
CA ALA A 70 0.41 8.27 5.93
C ALA A 70 0.24 6.73 6.02
N PRO A 71 0.07 6.15 7.23
CA PRO A 71 -0.34 4.77 7.40
C PRO A 71 -1.63 4.51 6.63
N LEU A 72 -1.63 3.47 5.80
CA LEU A 72 -2.76 3.20 4.93
C LEU A 72 -3.89 2.61 5.74
N ASP A 73 -4.77 3.52 6.13
CA ASP A 73 -6.15 3.20 6.29
C ASP A 73 -6.76 3.14 4.84
N LYS A 74 -7.25 4.18 4.13
CA LYS A 74 -8.04 3.94 2.88
C LYS A 74 -7.18 3.72 1.65
N LEU A 75 -7.63 2.79 0.80
CA LEU A 75 -7.15 2.68 -0.57
C LEU A 75 -7.90 3.62 -1.53
N TYR A 76 -9.20 3.85 -1.32
CA TYR A 76 -9.97 4.92 -1.99
C TYR A 76 -11.11 5.50 -1.12
N ASP A 77 -11.11 6.82 -0.90
CA ASP A 77 -12.14 7.52 -0.11
C ASP A 77 -13.23 8.20 -0.95
N GLU A 78 -14.46 7.69 -0.88
CA GLU A 78 -15.64 8.31 -1.52
C GLU A 78 -15.99 9.70 -0.97
N THR A 79 -15.68 10.01 0.29
CA THR A 79 -16.05 11.30 0.91
C THR A 79 -15.11 12.41 0.50
N SER A 80 -13.83 12.07 0.29
CA SER A 80 -12.76 13.03 0.03
C SER A 80 -12.26 12.98 -1.44
N GLY A 81 -12.47 11.88 -2.15
CA GLY A 81 -11.92 11.62 -3.47
C GLY A 81 -10.43 11.22 -3.45
N ALA A 82 -9.83 11.01 -2.28
CA ALA A 82 -8.44 10.58 -2.16
C ALA A 82 -8.25 9.16 -2.72
N THR A 83 -7.18 8.97 -3.50
CA THR A 83 -6.86 7.70 -4.18
C THR A 83 -5.42 7.28 -3.85
N THR A 84 -5.22 6.02 -3.45
CA THR A 84 -3.87 5.47 -3.26
C THR A 84 -3.24 5.15 -4.62
N ARG A 85 -2.03 5.66 -4.85
CA ARG A 85 -1.25 5.39 -6.07
C ARG A 85 -0.50 4.07 -5.94
N LEU A 86 -0.79 3.15 -6.85
CA LEU A 86 -0.22 1.80 -6.90
C LEU A 86 0.75 1.67 -8.07
N GLY A 87 1.75 0.80 -7.95
CA GLY A 87 2.47 0.25 -9.10
C GLY A 87 1.99 -1.16 -9.39
N ILE A 88 1.60 -1.42 -10.64
CA ILE A 88 1.04 -2.69 -11.08
C ILE A 88 1.97 -3.38 -12.09
N PHE A 89 2.17 -4.68 -11.89
CA PHE A 89 2.87 -5.58 -12.81
C PHE A 89 1.94 -6.71 -13.23
N ALA A 90 2.22 -7.28 -14.39
CA ALA A 90 1.60 -8.51 -14.88
C ALA A 90 2.70 -9.35 -15.53
N LEU A 91 3.04 -10.47 -14.88
CA LEU A 91 4.27 -11.22 -15.13
C LEU A 91 3.94 -12.69 -15.36
N ALA A 92 4.66 -13.37 -16.24
CA ALA A 92 4.45 -14.78 -16.53
C ALA A 92 4.85 -15.64 -15.32
N THR A 93 3.91 -16.46 -14.83
CA THR A 93 3.97 -17.16 -13.54
C THR A 93 5.21 -18.06 -13.35
N ASN A 94 5.87 -18.48 -14.43
CA ASN A 94 7.07 -19.35 -14.38
C ASN A 94 8.25 -18.87 -15.28
N ASP A 95 8.20 -17.65 -15.86
CA ASP A 95 9.24 -17.16 -16.81
C ASP A 95 9.48 -15.64 -16.74
N ALA A 96 9.06 -15.00 -15.63
CA ALA A 96 9.31 -13.57 -15.40
C ALA A 96 10.81 -13.20 -15.35
N THR A 97 11.68 -14.19 -15.08
CA THR A 97 13.13 -13.99 -14.90
C THR A 97 13.97 -14.05 -16.19
N THR A 98 13.37 -14.21 -17.38
CA THR A 98 14.13 -14.19 -18.65
C THR A 98 13.50 -13.32 -19.76
N SER A 99 12.38 -12.67 -19.48
CA SER A 99 11.44 -12.18 -20.49
C SER A 99 11.50 -10.69 -20.84
N THR A 100 11.12 -10.36 -22.08
CA THR A 100 11.01 -8.98 -22.58
C THR A 100 9.71 -8.30 -22.13
N ALA A 101 9.76 -7.00 -21.85
CA ALA A 101 8.59 -6.20 -21.51
C ALA A 101 7.84 -5.64 -22.74
N ILE A 102 6.51 -5.68 -22.67
CA ILE A 102 5.65 -4.92 -23.58
C ILE A 102 5.67 -3.45 -23.15
N THR A 103 6.24 -2.62 -24.02
CA THR A 103 6.21 -1.16 -23.97
C THR A 103 5.24 -0.64 -25.03
N ASP A 104 4.89 0.65 -25.02
CA ASP A 104 4.10 1.21 -26.12
C ASP A 104 4.84 1.21 -27.47
N ALA A 105 6.18 1.16 -27.49
CA ALA A 105 6.98 1.20 -28.71
C ALA A 105 7.05 -0.16 -29.44
N ASN A 106 7.09 -1.29 -28.70
CA ASN A 106 7.08 -2.64 -29.27
C ASN A 106 5.69 -3.31 -29.21
N ARG A 107 4.64 -2.61 -28.74
CA ARG A 107 3.29 -3.16 -28.58
C ARG A 107 2.75 -3.82 -29.85
N THR A 108 2.99 -3.25 -31.03
CA THR A 108 2.52 -3.81 -32.31
C THR A 108 3.17 -5.15 -32.65
N ALA A 109 4.46 -5.33 -32.31
CA ALA A 109 5.14 -6.61 -32.49
C ALA A 109 4.58 -7.70 -31.56
N ALA A 110 3.98 -7.31 -30.42
CA ALA A 110 3.43 -8.24 -29.43
C ALA A 110 2.17 -9.01 -29.85
N TRP A 111 1.65 -8.73 -31.04
CA TRP A 111 0.50 -9.42 -31.63
C TRP A 111 0.89 -10.26 -32.86
N GLY A 112 2.17 -10.22 -33.27
CA GLY A 112 2.74 -11.11 -34.29
C GLY A 112 3.31 -12.41 -33.70
N ASP A 113 3.98 -13.20 -34.53
CA ASP A 113 4.41 -14.57 -34.19
C ASP A 113 5.80 -14.67 -33.50
N THR A 114 6.53 -13.56 -33.34
CA THR A 114 8.00 -13.61 -33.20
C THR A 114 8.58 -13.38 -31.80
N GLU A 115 7.86 -12.72 -30.88
CA GLU A 115 8.43 -12.28 -29.59
C GLU A 115 7.76 -12.90 -28.35
N ASN A 116 8.56 -13.15 -27.32
CA ASN A 116 8.21 -13.83 -26.08
C ASN A 116 8.06 -12.83 -24.92
N TYR A 117 6.83 -12.39 -24.65
CA TYR A 117 6.54 -11.36 -23.64
C TYR A 117 6.08 -11.93 -22.30
N GLY A 118 7.01 -12.37 -21.45
CA GLY A 118 6.68 -12.70 -20.06
C GLY A 118 6.43 -11.51 -19.14
N ILE A 119 6.52 -10.26 -19.63
CA ILE A 119 6.17 -9.05 -18.85
C ILE A 119 5.14 -8.24 -19.65
N LEU A 120 3.86 -8.33 -19.23
CA LEU A 120 2.70 -7.68 -19.84
C LEU A 120 2.48 -6.25 -19.31
N LEU A 121 2.70 -6.03 -18.02
CA LEU A 121 2.74 -4.71 -17.39
C LEU A 121 4.02 -4.60 -16.56
N ASN A 122 4.78 -3.50 -16.71
CA ASN A 122 5.99 -3.23 -15.94
C ASN A 122 5.85 -1.90 -15.20
N ASN A 123 5.64 -1.96 -13.88
CA ASN A 123 5.43 -0.82 -12.98
C ASN A 123 4.45 0.23 -13.53
N ILE A 124 3.31 -0.22 -14.04
CA ILE A 124 2.28 0.70 -14.55
C ILE A 124 1.61 1.38 -13.37
N GLN A 125 1.64 2.71 -13.36
CA GLN A 125 0.92 3.50 -12.37
C GLN A 125 -0.58 3.17 -12.42
N ALA A 126 -1.18 3.00 -11.24
CA ALA A 126 -2.61 2.85 -11.08
C ALA A 126 -3.12 3.67 -9.89
N ALA A 127 -4.43 3.87 -9.84
CA ALA A 127 -5.13 4.43 -8.69
C ALA A 127 -6.35 3.57 -8.36
N VAL A 128 -6.63 3.41 -7.07
CA VAL A 128 -7.90 2.80 -6.63
C VAL A 128 -9.00 3.85 -6.77
N THR A 129 -10.14 3.45 -7.33
CA THR A 129 -11.21 4.34 -7.78
C THR A 129 -12.57 3.71 -7.54
N ALA A 130 -13.61 4.54 -7.39
CA ALA A 130 -15.00 4.09 -7.43
C ALA A 130 -15.31 3.34 -8.73
N TRP A 131 -16.28 2.43 -8.68
CA TRP A 131 -16.98 1.97 -9.87
C TRP A 131 -17.79 3.13 -10.48
N PRO A 132 -18.04 3.14 -11.80
CA PRO A 132 -18.98 4.08 -12.41
C PRO A 132 -20.36 3.93 -11.75
N LYS A 133 -21.06 5.02 -11.46
CA LYS A 133 -22.42 4.94 -10.89
C LYS A 133 -23.48 5.16 -11.96
N GLN A 134 -24.52 4.34 -11.96
CA GLN A 134 -25.75 4.51 -12.75
C GLN A 134 -26.94 4.48 -11.79
N ASP A 135 -27.84 5.45 -11.91
CA ASP A 135 -29.03 5.60 -11.05
C ASP A 135 -28.74 5.54 -9.53
N GLY A 136 -27.52 5.93 -9.14
CA GLY A 136 -27.04 5.96 -7.75
C GLY A 136 -26.38 4.66 -7.26
N SER A 137 -26.41 3.58 -8.04
CA SER A 137 -25.73 2.31 -7.72
C SER A 137 -24.44 2.12 -8.53
N ASP A 138 -23.50 1.36 -7.98
CA ASP A 138 -22.25 0.99 -8.67
C ASP A 138 -22.54 0.03 -9.85
N VAL A 139 -22.07 0.40 -11.03
CA VAL A 139 -22.02 -0.46 -12.22
C VAL A 139 -20.80 -1.37 -12.13
N LYS A 140 -20.97 -2.49 -11.44
CA LYS A 140 -19.97 -3.54 -11.30
C LYS A 140 -20.00 -4.49 -12.50
N PRO A 141 -18.85 -4.91 -13.04
CA PRO A 141 -18.79 -5.95 -14.06
C PRO A 141 -19.08 -7.33 -13.45
N ASP A 142 -19.57 -8.26 -14.25
CA ASP A 142 -19.64 -9.67 -13.84
C ASP A 142 -18.24 -10.26 -13.64
N GLY A 143 -18.15 -11.31 -12.80
CA GLY A 143 -16.91 -12.05 -12.55
C GLY A 143 -15.89 -11.37 -11.64
N LEU A 144 -16.36 -10.42 -10.82
CA LEU A 144 -15.68 -10.02 -9.58
C LEU A 144 -15.56 -11.23 -8.64
N GLU A 145 -14.61 -11.16 -7.72
CA GLU A 145 -14.44 -12.20 -6.67
C GLU A 145 -15.18 -11.81 -5.38
N ASN A 146 -15.34 -10.52 -5.15
CA ASN A 146 -15.97 -9.96 -3.96
C ASN A 146 -16.79 -8.73 -4.37
N ASP A 147 -18.07 -8.65 -3.96
CA ASP A 147 -18.93 -7.50 -4.23
C ASP A 147 -18.47 -6.22 -3.53
N LEU A 148 -17.59 -6.31 -2.52
CA LEU A 148 -16.93 -5.18 -1.87
C LEU A 148 -15.63 -4.74 -2.58
N ALA A 149 -15.26 -5.38 -3.69
CA ALA A 149 -14.05 -5.02 -4.43
C ALA A 149 -14.14 -3.63 -5.06
N GLN A 150 -13.03 -2.89 -5.08
CA GLN A 150 -12.92 -1.56 -5.72
C GLN A 150 -12.21 -1.67 -7.08
N LYS A 151 -12.42 -0.69 -7.97
CA LYS A 151 -11.78 -0.69 -9.29
C LYS A 151 -10.34 -0.18 -9.19
N ILE A 152 -9.36 -0.94 -9.67
CA ILE A 152 -8.00 -0.43 -9.92
C ILE A 152 -7.98 0.16 -11.34
N THR A 153 -7.87 1.48 -11.43
CA THR A 153 -7.76 2.21 -12.71
C THR A 153 -6.29 2.38 -13.07
N LEU A 154 -5.85 1.69 -14.13
CA LEU A 154 -4.52 1.84 -14.73
C LEU A 154 -4.37 3.21 -15.42
N TYR A 155 -3.14 3.69 -15.52
CA TYR A 155 -2.76 4.88 -16.29
C TYR A 155 -2.00 4.48 -17.55
N LYS A 156 -2.11 5.28 -18.61
CA LYS A 156 -1.27 5.19 -19.82
C LYS A 156 -0.60 6.54 -20.04
N GLY A 157 0.71 6.61 -19.75
CA GLY A 157 1.37 7.89 -19.48
C GLY A 157 0.65 8.61 -18.33
N ASN A 158 0.39 9.90 -18.49
CA ASN A 158 -0.31 10.71 -17.47
C ASN A 158 -1.85 10.62 -17.54
N ALA A 159 -2.42 9.83 -18.46
CA ALA A 159 -3.86 9.69 -18.63
C ALA A 159 -4.41 8.51 -17.81
N ALA A 160 -5.41 8.75 -16.97
CA ALA A 160 -6.17 7.71 -16.27
C ALA A 160 -7.08 6.93 -17.24
N ASN A 161 -7.51 5.73 -16.83
CA ASN A 161 -8.20 4.75 -17.68
C ASN A 161 -7.34 4.28 -18.88
N GLY A 162 -6.04 4.11 -18.64
CA GLY A 162 -5.13 3.48 -19.58
C GLY A 162 -5.60 2.06 -19.92
N VAL A 163 -5.89 1.82 -21.20
CA VAL A 163 -6.34 0.52 -21.69
C VAL A 163 -5.15 -0.33 -22.11
N TYR A 164 -5.12 -1.55 -21.58
CA TYR A 164 -4.15 -2.60 -21.88
C TYR A 164 -4.92 -3.86 -22.27
N TYR A 165 -4.26 -4.80 -22.97
CA TYR A 165 -4.89 -5.99 -23.53
C TYR A 165 -3.97 -7.21 -23.33
N TYR A 166 -4.52 -8.39 -23.09
CA TYR A 166 -3.75 -9.64 -23.16
C TYR A 166 -3.33 -9.93 -24.60
N PRO A 167 -2.10 -10.45 -24.85
CA PRO A 167 -1.71 -10.91 -26.17
C PRO A 167 -2.57 -12.11 -26.60
N MET A 168 -2.76 -12.27 -27.91
CA MET A 168 -3.52 -13.42 -28.46
C MET A 168 -2.77 -14.75 -28.36
N GLN A 169 -1.44 -14.71 -28.21
CA GLN A 169 -0.62 -15.91 -28.06
C GLN A 169 -0.96 -16.64 -26.75
N LYS A 170 -1.18 -17.96 -26.84
CA LYS A 170 -1.54 -18.83 -25.71
C LYS A 170 -0.37 -19.20 -24.78
N LYS A 171 0.82 -18.61 -24.98
CA LYS A 171 2.08 -19.12 -24.41
C LYS A 171 2.20 -18.92 -22.89
N TYR A 172 1.71 -17.79 -22.38
CA TYR A 172 1.97 -17.37 -21.00
C TYR A 172 0.71 -17.31 -20.15
N ASP A 173 0.85 -17.86 -18.95
CA ASP A 173 -0.04 -17.66 -17.82
C ASP A 173 0.50 -16.47 -17.03
N TYR A 174 -0.29 -15.40 -16.88
CA TYR A 174 0.12 -14.23 -16.12
C TYR A 174 -0.43 -14.26 -14.69
N SER A 175 0.37 -13.70 -13.78
CA SER A 175 -0.02 -13.30 -12.42
C SER A 175 0.16 -11.79 -12.30
N PHE A 176 -0.76 -11.13 -11.60
CA PHE A 176 -0.68 -9.69 -11.36
C PHE A 176 -0.04 -9.43 -10.00
N TYR A 177 0.76 -8.38 -9.90
CA TYR A 177 1.42 -7.99 -8.65
C TYR A 177 1.18 -6.50 -8.45
N GLY A 178 0.78 -6.12 -7.25
CA GLY A 178 0.59 -4.72 -6.88
C GLY A 178 1.52 -4.34 -5.73
N TYR A 179 1.86 -3.06 -5.65
CA TYR A 179 2.39 -2.46 -4.42
C TYR A 179 1.97 -1.00 -4.28
N ALA A 180 2.09 -0.46 -3.07
CA ALA A 180 2.04 0.98 -2.80
C ALA A 180 3.06 1.37 -1.72
N PRO A 181 3.49 2.65 -1.66
CA PRO A 181 3.20 3.74 -2.60
C PRO A 181 3.97 3.60 -3.93
N TYR A 182 3.33 3.90 -5.05
CA TYR A 182 3.95 3.88 -6.40
C TYR A 182 5.30 4.60 -6.46
N GLN A 183 6.33 3.93 -6.98
CA GLN A 183 7.65 4.51 -7.23
C GLN A 183 7.81 4.78 -8.73
N GLU A 184 7.88 6.05 -9.11
CA GLU A 184 8.01 6.47 -10.52
C GLU A 184 9.40 6.14 -11.10
N GLY A 185 9.44 5.85 -12.42
CA GLY A 185 10.68 5.66 -13.17
C GLY A 185 11.44 4.36 -12.89
N GLN A 186 11.04 3.59 -11.88
CA GLN A 186 11.59 2.28 -11.61
C GLN A 186 10.93 1.23 -12.50
N THR A 187 11.72 0.28 -13.00
CA THR A 187 11.22 -0.88 -13.75
C THR A 187 11.91 -2.12 -13.23
N ILE A 188 11.19 -3.24 -13.22
CA ILE A 188 11.79 -4.52 -12.86
C ILE A 188 12.33 -5.21 -14.11
N SER A 189 13.30 -6.10 -13.90
CA SER A 189 13.83 -6.98 -14.94
C SER A 189 14.06 -8.38 -14.42
N ALA A 190 14.28 -9.29 -15.37
CA ALA A 190 14.83 -10.63 -15.20
C ALA A 190 15.77 -10.82 -14.00
N ALA A 191 16.81 -9.97 -13.92
CA ALA A 191 17.88 -10.05 -12.93
C ALA A 191 17.67 -9.14 -11.71
N LYS A 192 16.61 -8.33 -11.69
CA LYS A 192 16.30 -7.39 -10.61
C LYS A 192 14.78 -7.16 -10.48
N PRO A 193 14.08 -8.05 -9.76
CA PRO A 193 12.63 -7.97 -9.51
C PRO A 193 12.28 -7.03 -8.35
N GLU A 194 12.96 -5.88 -8.25
CA GLU A 194 13.02 -5.07 -7.02
C GLU A 194 12.58 -3.62 -7.25
N ILE A 195 11.80 -3.09 -6.30
CA ILE A 195 11.44 -1.67 -6.19
C ILE A 195 12.04 -1.10 -4.91
N THR A 196 12.69 0.06 -5.01
CA THR A 196 13.41 0.72 -3.91
C THR A 196 12.69 1.99 -3.45
N PHE A 197 12.42 2.11 -2.16
CA PHE A 197 11.89 3.29 -1.50
C PHE A 197 13.06 4.07 -0.89
N ALA A 198 13.62 4.99 -1.67
CA ALA A 198 14.69 5.87 -1.21
C ALA A 198 14.10 6.94 -0.26
N ARG A 199 14.65 7.06 0.97
CA ARG A 199 14.14 7.92 2.05
C ARG A 199 12.83 7.43 2.68
N PHE A 200 12.80 6.15 3.07
CA PHE A 200 11.83 5.66 4.05
C PHE A 200 12.10 6.34 5.40
N ASP A 201 11.07 7.00 5.93
CA ASP A 201 11.18 7.92 7.05
C ASP A 201 10.11 7.70 8.14
N GLY A 202 9.39 6.56 8.05
CA GLY A 202 8.47 6.06 9.07
C GLY A 202 7.05 6.65 9.06
N SER A 203 6.73 7.61 8.18
CA SER A 203 5.33 8.04 7.98
C SER A 203 4.55 7.05 7.10
N GLN A 204 5.18 6.59 6.03
CA GLN A 204 4.53 5.81 4.99
C GLN A 204 4.43 4.33 5.32
N ASP A 205 3.26 3.75 5.05
CA ASP A 205 3.11 2.31 4.96
C ASP A 205 3.63 1.78 3.61
N ILE A 206 3.89 0.48 3.54
CA ILE A 206 4.21 -0.24 2.31
C ILE A 206 3.27 -1.45 2.25
N ILE A 207 2.47 -1.54 1.20
CA ILE A 207 1.57 -2.67 0.95
C ILE A 207 1.99 -3.42 -0.31
N TRP A 208 1.78 -4.73 -0.33
CA TRP A 208 2.01 -5.60 -1.47
C TRP A 208 1.08 -6.81 -1.41
N ASN A 209 0.61 -7.28 -2.56
CA ASN A 209 0.21 -8.68 -2.76
C ASN A 209 0.17 -9.00 -4.26
N ASN A 210 -0.15 -10.25 -4.60
CA ASN A 210 -0.40 -10.67 -5.97
C ASN A 210 -1.84 -11.16 -6.19
N ALA A 211 -2.18 -11.39 -7.45
CA ALA A 211 -3.37 -12.09 -7.89
C ALA A 211 -2.93 -13.22 -8.83
N THR A 212 -3.26 -14.46 -8.46
CA THR A 212 -3.04 -15.65 -9.26
C THR A 212 -4.38 -16.25 -9.66
N ALA A 213 -4.53 -16.61 -10.94
CA ALA A 213 -5.74 -17.28 -11.39
C ALA A 213 -5.76 -18.71 -10.83
N GLY A 214 -6.88 -19.10 -10.20
CA GLY A 214 -7.09 -20.48 -9.77
C GLY A 214 -7.12 -21.45 -10.96
N GLU A 215 -6.74 -22.70 -10.72
CA GLU A 215 -6.90 -23.75 -11.72
C GLU A 215 -8.37 -24.16 -11.83
N ILE A 216 -8.94 -23.99 -13.02
CA ILE A 216 -10.28 -24.49 -13.35
C ILE A 216 -10.13 -25.92 -13.87
N ALA A 217 -10.63 -26.89 -13.12
CA ALA A 217 -10.49 -28.31 -13.44
C ALA A 217 -11.26 -28.72 -14.72
N PRO A 218 -10.92 -29.85 -15.37
CA PRO A 218 -11.72 -30.44 -16.43
C PRO A 218 -13.16 -30.72 -15.99
N ASN A 219 -14.11 -30.54 -16.91
CA ASN A 219 -15.55 -30.70 -16.73
C ASN A 219 -16.21 -29.72 -15.73
N SER A 220 -15.53 -28.63 -15.34
CA SER A 220 -16.05 -27.61 -14.42
C SER A 220 -16.81 -26.47 -15.09
N ILE A 221 -16.52 -26.16 -16.36
CA ILE A 221 -17.13 -25.02 -17.09
C ILE A 221 -17.69 -25.45 -18.45
N TYR A 222 -18.71 -24.74 -18.94
CA TYR A 222 -19.23 -24.91 -20.29
C TYR A 222 -18.38 -24.16 -21.31
N LEU A 223 -17.90 -24.86 -22.34
CA LEU A 223 -17.24 -24.25 -23.50
C LEU A 223 -18.21 -24.01 -24.66
N LYS A 224 -19.30 -24.79 -24.72
CA LYS A 224 -20.45 -24.64 -25.62
C LYS A 224 -21.68 -25.22 -24.91
N LYS A 225 -22.89 -24.98 -25.43
CA LYS A 225 -24.12 -25.57 -24.88
C LYS A 225 -23.97 -27.09 -24.72
N ASN A 226 -24.12 -27.58 -23.48
CA ASN A 226 -23.98 -28.98 -23.07
C ASN A 226 -22.59 -29.62 -23.31
N VAL A 227 -21.54 -28.83 -23.59
CA VAL A 227 -20.16 -29.32 -23.76
C VAL A 227 -19.28 -28.65 -22.71
N LYS A 228 -18.77 -29.44 -21.77
CA LYS A 228 -17.86 -28.97 -20.71
C LYS A 228 -16.40 -28.96 -21.21
N ASN A 229 -15.50 -28.29 -20.49
CA ASN A 229 -14.06 -28.30 -20.81
C ASN A 229 -13.42 -29.69 -20.59
N ASP A 230 -12.46 -30.05 -21.43
CA ASP A 230 -11.74 -31.33 -21.42
C ASP A 230 -10.36 -31.24 -20.77
N ALA A 231 -9.70 -30.08 -20.87
CA ALA A 231 -8.46 -29.73 -20.18
C ALA A 231 -8.70 -28.73 -19.04
N SER A 232 -7.76 -28.65 -18.09
CA SER A 232 -7.76 -27.57 -17.10
C SER A 232 -7.40 -26.23 -17.73
N LEU A 233 -7.87 -25.16 -17.09
CA LEU A 233 -7.69 -23.79 -17.54
C LEU A 233 -7.04 -22.99 -16.41
N THR A 234 -5.82 -22.51 -16.69
CA THR A 234 -4.91 -21.88 -15.72
C THR A 234 -4.48 -20.49 -16.18
N GLY A 235 -4.06 -19.64 -15.23
CA GLY A 235 -3.39 -18.37 -15.50
C GLY A 235 -4.29 -17.28 -16.08
N TYR A 236 -4.04 -16.01 -15.70
CA TYR A 236 -4.74 -14.92 -16.37
C TYR A 236 -4.18 -14.77 -17.79
N LYS A 237 -5.03 -15.05 -18.79
CA LYS A 237 -4.73 -14.92 -20.23
C LYS A 237 -6.02 -14.69 -21.01
N ALA A 238 -5.91 -14.26 -22.26
CA ALA A 238 -7.06 -13.99 -23.12
C ALA A 238 -8.03 -15.19 -23.21
N GLN A 239 -7.52 -16.43 -23.26
CA GLN A 239 -8.34 -17.63 -23.27
C GLN A 239 -9.10 -17.83 -21.94
N TYR A 240 -8.44 -17.63 -20.79
CA TYR A 240 -9.02 -17.83 -19.45
C TYR A 240 -10.28 -16.97 -19.28
N ILE A 241 -10.15 -15.67 -19.51
CA ILE A 241 -11.22 -14.70 -19.30
C ILE A 241 -12.36 -14.89 -20.32
N ARG A 242 -12.04 -15.11 -21.60
CA ARG A 242 -13.08 -15.34 -22.63
C ARG A 242 -13.87 -16.62 -22.36
N GLN A 243 -13.22 -17.70 -21.90
CA GLN A 243 -13.91 -18.95 -21.58
C GLN A 243 -14.76 -18.84 -20.32
N LEU A 244 -14.33 -18.11 -19.29
CA LEU A 244 -15.14 -17.89 -18.09
C LEU A 244 -16.33 -16.94 -18.32
N LYS A 245 -16.17 -15.86 -19.09
CA LYS A 245 -17.28 -14.99 -19.52
C LYS A 245 -18.34 -15.78 -20.29
N TYR A 246 -17.92 -16.54 -21.30
CA TYR A 246 -18.84 -17.33 -22.12
C TYR A 246 -19.46 -18.50 -21.33
N HIS A 247 -18.72 -19.08 -20.39
CA HIS A 247 -19.28 -20.03 -19.43
C HIS A 247 -20.41 -19.40 -18.63
N HIS A 248 -20.21 -18.21 -18.04
CA HIS A 248 -21.24 -17.52 -17.27
C HIS A 248 -22.52 -17.27 -18.09
N GLU A 249 -22.40 -16.77 -19.33
CA GLU A 249 -23.54 -16.62 -20.27
C GLU A 249 -24.28 -17.96 -20.51
N LEU A 250 -23.54 -19.03 -20.79
CA LEU A 250 -24.11 -20.37 -21.01
C LEU A 250 -24.75 -20.93 -19.73
N ASN A 251 -24.12 -20.72 -18.58
CA ASN A 251 -24.54 -21.19 -17.28
C ASN A 251 -25.84 -20.49 -16.85
N GLN A 252 -26.00 -19.20 -17.13
CA GLN A 252 -27.27 -18.47 -16.94
C GLN A 252 -28.45 -19.16 -17.66
N ALA A 253 -28.25 -19.67 -18.87
CA ALA A 253 -29.28 -20.35 -19.66
C ALA A 253 -29.32 -21.89 -19.50
N ALA A 254 -28.42 -22.49 -18.70
CA ALA A 254 -28.30 -23.93 -18.54
C ALA A 254 -29.38 -24.52 -17.60
N SER A 255 -29.81 -25.75 -17.91
CA SER A 255 -30.75 -26.53 -17.06
C SER A 255 -30.07 -27.15 -15.84
N GLU A 256 -28.77 -27.40 -15.93
CA GLU A 256 -27.89 -27.79 -14.82
C GLU A 256 -26.95 -26.60 -14.58
N LYS A 257 -26.91 -26.07 -13.37
CA LYS A 257 -26.00 -24.97 -13.01
C LYS A 257 -24.66 -25.55 -12.57
N LEU A 258 -23.57 -25.04 -13.14
CA LEU A 258 -22.22 -25.28 -12.63
C LEU A 258 -21.77 -24.10 -11.78
N GLN A 259 -20.64 -24.26 -11.10
CA GLN A 259 -19.99 -23.17 -10.39
C GLN A 259 -19.56 -22.08 -11.39
N ASP A 260 -19.91 -20.82 -11.11
CA ASP A 260 -19.27 -19.66 -11.76
C ASP A 260 -17.97 -19.33 -11.03
N TYR A 261 -16.96 -18.86 -11.78
CA TYR A 261 -15.63 -18.57 -11.27
C TYR A 261 -15.27 -17.11 -11.57
N PRO A 262 -14.59 -16.41 -10.65
CA PRO A 262 -14.11 -15.05 -10.93
C PRO A 262 -13.06 -15.05 -12.04
N TRP A 263 -13.11 -14.04 -12.90
CA TRP A 263 -12.16 -13.87 -14.01
C TRP A 263 -11.41 -12.53 -13.98
N ILE A 264 -11.78 -11.62 -13.07
CA ILE A 264 -11.10 -10.33 -12.90
C ILE A 264 -9.95 -10.51 -11.88
N PRO A 265 -8.67 -10.24 -12.24
CA PRO A 265 -7.54 -10.27 -11.32
C PRO A 265 -7.79 -9.47 -10.03
N ASN A 266 -7.74 -10.16 -8.90
CA ASN A 266 -8.08 -9.64 -7.58
C ASN A 266 -6.85 -9.55 -6.67
N ILE A 267 -6.37 -8.33 -6.39
CA ILE A 267 -5.21 -8.13 -5.51
C ILE A 267 -5.71 -7.77 -4.11
N ASN A 268 -5.58 -8.70 -3.16
CA ASN A 268 -5.90 -8.47 -1.74
C ASN A 268 -4.64 -7.91 -1.03
N PHE A 269 -4.47 -6.59 -0.95
CA PHE A 269 -3.23 -6.01 -0.38
C PHE A 269 -2.98 -6.38 1.09
N GLU A 270 -1.72 -6.70 1.40
CA GLU A 270 -1.24 -6.92 2.77
C GLU A 270 -0.17 -5.88 3.14
N HIS A 271 -0.23 -5.38 4.38
CA HIS A 271 0.79 -4.50 4.96
C HIS A 271 2.10 -5.24 5.14
N GLN A 272 3.21 -4.63 4.69
CA GLN A 272 4.56 -5.19 4.78
C GLN A 272 5.36 -4.64 5.98
N LEU A 273 4.72 -3.85 6.84
CA LEU A 273 5.30 -3.14 7.97
C LEU A 273 4.50 -3.36 9.25
N ALA A 274 5.15 -3.21 10.39
CA ALA A 274 4.50 -3.10 11.70
C ALA A 274 4.28 -1.62 12.05
N GLN A 275 3.24 -1.30 12.81
CA GLN A 275 2.95 0.07 13.26
C GLN A 275 3.22 0.22 14.76
N LEU A 276 4.11 1.13 15.15
CA LEU A 276 4.24 1.58 16.53
C LEU A 276 3.35 2.81 16.74
N ARG A 277 2.54 2.83 17.81
CA ARG A 277 1.69 3.94 18.22
C ARG A 277 2.16 4.43 19.58
N PHE A 278 2.52 5.70 19.70
CA PHE A 278 3.16 6.26 20.89
C PHE A 278 2.19 7.10 21.72
N SER A 279 2.30 6.95 23.03
CA SER A 279 1.58 7.73 24.04
C SER A 279 2.55 8.08 25.18
N VAL A 280 2.54 9.33 25.64
CA VAL A 280 3.40 9.80 26.73
C VAL A 280 2.53 10.02 27.97
N ILE A 281 2.80 9.26 29.02
CA ILE A 281 1.96 9.19 30.24
C ILE A 281 2.80 9.38 31.50
N PRO A 282 2.20 9.79 32.64
CA PRO A 282 2.84 9.67 33.94
C PRO A 282 3.15 8.20 34.21
N ALA A 283 4.39 7.88 34.57
CA ALA A 283 4.77 6.54 35.01
C ALA A 283 3.86 6.09 36.18
N THR A 284 3.59 4.79 36.23
CA THR A 284 2.65 4.18 37.20
C THR A 284 3.25 3.98 38.58
N GLU A 285 4.58 3.88 38.69
CA GLU A 285 5.30 3.54 39.93
C GLU A 285 5.83 4.79 40.65
N GLN A 286 5.00 5.82 40.80
CA GLN A 286 5.32 7.06 41.51
C GLN A 286 4.09 7.63 42.23
N SER A 287 4.28 8.58 43.16
CA SER A 287 3.19 9.11 44.01
C SER A 287 2.15 9.91 43.21
N GLU A 288 0.95 10.12 43.75
CA GLU A 288 -0.07 10.97 43.09
C GLU A 288 0.40 12.41 42.89
N GLU A 289 1.22 12.92 43.81
CA GLU A 289 1.86 14.24 43.74
C GLU A 289 2.85 14.30 42.57
N ASP A 290 3.72 13.30 42.44
CA ASP A 290 4.67 13.17 41.32
C ASP A 290 3.95 13.01 39.97
N ARG A 291 2.90 12.17 39.92
CA ARG A 291 2.05 11.97 38.73
C ARG A 291 1.29 13.24 38.31
N THR A 292 1.15 14.20 39.22
CA THR A 292 0.59 15.53 38.93
C THR A 292 1.69 16.48 38.47
N ALA A 293 2.84 16.51 39.15
CA ALA A 293 3.97 17.38 38.82
C ALA A 293 4.50 17.13 37.39
N VAL A 294 4.62 15.86 37.00
CA VAL A 294 5.16 15.43 35.69
C VAL A 294 4.29 15.86 34.49
N GLN A 295 3.02 16.22 34.70
CA GLN A 295 2.12 16.70 33.63
C GLN A 295 2.55 18.04 33.03
N ASN A 296 3.44 18.78 33.71
CA ASN A 296 4.04 20.01 33.19
C ASN A 296 5.26 19.76 32.28
N MET A 297 5.76 18.52 32.23
CA MET A 297 6.88 18.12 31.39
C MET A 297 6.41 17.78 29.97
N LYS A 298 7.34 17.85 29.01
CA LYS A 298 7.06 17.60 27.60
C LYS A 298 8.16 16.74 26.99
N VAL A 299 7.82 15.95 25.98
CA VAL A 299 8.77 15.23 25.14
C VAL A 299 8.91 15.98 23.82
N LYS A 300 10.15 16.23 23.41
CA LYS A 300 10.50 16.95 22.18
C LYS A 300 10.54 16.01 20.98
N ASN A 301 11.33 14.94 21.11
CA ASN A 301 11.60 13.96 20.06
C ASN A 301 11.53 12.53 20.62
N ILE A 302 11.01 11.60 19.82
CA ILE A 302 11.06 10.15 20.05
C ILE A 302 11.65 9.53 18.78
N THR A 303 12.75 8.79 18.90
CA THR A 303 13.53 8.33 17.75
C THR A 303 13.86 6.85 17.87
N ILE A 304 13.51 6.05 16.85
CA ILE A 304 13.94 4.65 16.71
C ILE A 304 15.28 4.61 15.97
N LYS A 305 16.29 3.94 16.55
CA LYS A 305 17.67 3.89 16.04
C LYS A 305 17.94 2.68 15.16
N SER A 306 18.92 2.83 14.25
CA SER A 306 19.46 1.73 13.42
C SER A 306 18.38 0.92 12.69
N HIS A 307 17.36 1.62 12.21
CA HIS A 307 16.22 1.03 11.53
C HIS A 307 16.57 0.68 10.07
N GLY A 308 17.16 1.63 9.36
CA GLY A 308 17.32 1.61 7.91
C GLY A 308 16.32 2.56 7.24
N THR A 309 16.81 3.45 6.38
CA THR A 309 16.03 4.47 5.64
C THR A 309 15.89 4.18 4.15
N THR A 310 16.37 3.02 3.71
CA THR A 310 16.27 2.55 2.33
C THR A 310 15.63 1.17 2.31
N ALA A 311 14.35 1.11 1.94
CA ALA A 311 13.59 -0.13 1.81
C ALA A 311 13.63 -0.65 0.37
N THR A 312 13.71 -1.97 0.19
CA THR A 312 13.66 -2.65 -1.11
C THR A 312 12.68 -3.81 -1.05
N LEU A 313 11.63 -3.73 -1.89
CA LEU A 313 10.58 -4.72 -2.04
C LEU A 313 10.86 -5.62 -3.25
N ASN A 314 10.93 -6.92 -3.04
CA ASN A 314 10.95 -7.91 -4.10
C ASN A 314 9.53 -8.17 -4.61
N VAL A 315 9.20 -7.68 -5.81
CA VAL A 315 7.84 -7.67 -6.36
C VAL A 315 7.27 -9.09 -6.57
N LEU A 316 8.13 -10.08 -6.81
CA LEU A 316 7.70 -11.47 -7.06
C LEU A 316 7.34 -12.24 -5.78
N THR A 317 7.92 -11.86 -4.64
CA THR A 317 7.86 -12.63 -3.38
C THR A 317 7.28 -11.86 -2.20
N GLY A 318 7.04 -10.55 -2.36
CA GLY A 318 6.61 -9.67 -1.27
C GLY A 318 7.71 -9.31 -0.28
N LYS A 319 8.87 -9.98 -0.34
CA LYS A 319 9.94 -9.79 0.64
C LYS A 319 10.42 -8.34 0.64
N LEU A 320 10.14 -7.64 1.74
CA LEU A 320 10.68 -6.33 2.04
C LEU A 320 12.01 -6.47 2.80
N THR A 321 12.99 -5.66 2.41
CA THR A 321 14.31 -5.60 3.07
C THR A 321 14.68 -4.16 3.35
N PHE A 322 15.39 -3.93 4.46
CA PHE A 322 15.90 -2.61 4.83
C PHE A 322 17.42 -2.64 4.77
N THR A 323 17.99 -1.58 4.22
CA THR A 323 19.44 -1.32 4.17
C THR A 323 19.75 -0.01 4.89
N ASP A 324 21.04 0.25 5.12
CA ASP A 324 21.55 1.34 5.96
C ASP A 324 21.17 1.24 7.46
N ASN A 325 21.69 2.16 8.28
CA ASN A 325 21.48 2.22 9.73
C ASN A 325 20.78 3.53 10.17
N GLY A 326 20.02 4.16 9.27
CA GLY A 326 19.32 5.40 9.55
C GLY A 326 18.27 5.24 10.65
N SER A 327 17.99 6.34 11.35
CA SER A 327 17.01 6.43 12.42
C SER A 327 15.69 7.01 11.93
N LEU A 328 14.58 6.65 12.59
CA LEU A 328 13.25 7.20 12.30
C LEU A 328 12.78 8.11 13.44
N LEU A 329 12.35 9.33 13.11
CA LEU A 329 11.72 10.27 14.04
C LEU A 329 10.21 10.08 14.03
N MET A 330 9.61 9.96 15.21
CA MET A 330 8.16 9.77 15.40
C MET A 330 7.34 10.84 14.68
N ARG A 331 6.24 10.43 14.06
CA ARG A 331 5.28 11.29 13.36
C ARG A 331 4.08 11.61 14.24
N GLU A 332 3.47 12.78 14.04
CA GLU A 332 2.30 13.19 14.82
C GLU A 332 1.05 12.38 14.44
N ALA A 333 0.29 11.99 15.45
CA ALA A 333 -1.07 11.47 15.29
C ALA A 333 -1.99 12.13 16.32
N THR A 334 -3.27 12.28 15.96
CA THR A 334 -4.31 12.80 16.85
C THR A 334 -5.37 11.73 17.09
N ASP A 335 -5.63 11.41 18.35
CA ASP A 335 -6.66 10.47 18.80
C ASP A 335 -7.90 11.22 19.32
N ASP A 336 -9.10 10.85 18.86
CA ASP A 336 -10.37 11.47 19.27
C ASP A 336 -10.92 10.93 20.61
N GLY A 337 -10.21 9.99 21.24
CA GLY A 337 -10.58 9.33 22.49
C GLY A 337 -11.65 8.24 22.35
N LYS A 338 -12.25 8.11 21.15
CA LYS A 338 -13.21 7.06 20.78
C LYS A 338 -12.55 5.95 19.95
N GLY A 339 -11.23 6.04 19.76
CA GLY A 339 -10.43 5.08 19.01
C GLY A 339 -10.25 5.44 17.53
N ASN A 340 -10.71 6.61 17.08
CA ASN A 340 -10.38 7.11 15.75
C ASN A 340 -9.06 7.88 15.83
N ILE A 341 -8.06 7.44 15.07
CA ILE A 341 -6.74 8.06 15.02
C ILE A 341 -6.56 8.70 13.64
N THR A 342 -6.32 10.01 13.63
CA THR A 342 -5.91 10.75 12.43
C THR A 342 -4.39 10.80 12.38
N PHE A 343 -3.81 10.24 11.33
CA PHE A 343 -2.36 10.30 11.07
C PHE A 343 -2.03 11.52 10.20
N THR A 344 -1.03 12.30 10.60
CA THR A 344 -0.63 13.52 9.89
C THR A 344 0.61 13.26 9.03
N ASP A 345 0.67 13.89 7.84
CA ASP A 345 1.75 13.78 6.84
C ASP A 345 2.30 15.17 6.44
N ASP A 346 2.05 16.19 7.26
CA ASP A 346 2.36 17.61 6.98
C ASP A 346 3.87 17.91 6.76
N ASN A 347 4.73 16.92 6.97
CA ASN A 347 6.18 16.99 6.80
C ASN A 347 6.71 16.16 5.61
N ALA A 348 5.86 15.84 4.63
CA ALA A 348 6.22 15.02 3.45
C ALA A 348 7.37 15.61 2.60
N ASP A 349 7.66 16.91 2.70
CA ASP A 349 8.77 17.57 2.00
C ASP A 349 10.12 17.51 2.73
N GLY A 350 10.12 17.13 4.02
CA GLY A 350 11.31 17.04 4.86
C GLY A 350 12.01 18.38 5.14
N THR A 351 11.36 19.53 4.92
CA THR A 351 12.00 20.86 5.01
C THR A 351 11.87 21.53 6.37
N VAL A 352 10.92 21.10 7.22
CA VAL A 352 10.73 21.66 8.57
C VAL A 352 10.53 20.55 9.59
N GLU A 353 11.53 20.34 10.45
CA GLU A 353 11.26 19.81 11.79
C GLU A 353 10.42 20.87 12.52
N VAL A 354 9.13 20.60 12.72
CA VAL A 354 8.36 21.23 13.80
C VAL A 354 8.24 20.19 14.91
N PRO A 355 9.13 20.20 15.93
CA PRO A 355 8.90 19.45 17.15
C PRO A 355 7.72 20.12 17.86
N LYS A 356 6.52 19.64 17.59
CA LYS A 356 5.35 19.99 18.40
C LYS A 356 5.52 19.28 19.73
N ASP A 357 5.66 20.04 20.79
CA ASP A 357 5.82 19.52 22.14
C ASP A 357 4.80 18.40 22.44
N ILE A 358 5.29 17.20 22.74
CA ILE A 358 4.48 16.03 23.09
C ILE A 358 4.25 16.08 24.61
N TYR A 359 3.14 16.67 25.02
CA TYR A 359 2.79 16.81 26.44
C TYR A 359 2.56 15.46 27.12
N VAL A 360 2.99 15.33 28.37
CA VAL A 360 2.60 14.20 29.22
C VAL A 360 1.09 14.28 29.48
N GLN A 361 0.36 13.19 29.22
CA GLN A 361 -1.10 13.18 29.39
C GLN A 361 -1.50 13.35 30.86
N LYS A 362 -2.55 14.13 31.12
CA LYS A 362 -3.13 14.23 32.46
C LYS A 362 -3.81 12.90 32.80
N TYR A 363 -3.63 12.39 34.03
CA TYR A 363 -4.37 11.22 34.51
C TYR A 363 -5.11 11.52 35.81
N GLU A 364 -6.44 11.52 35.77
CA GLU A 364 -7.32 11.75 36.91
C GLU A 364 -8.57 10.88 36.79
N GLY A 365 -9.12 10.41 37.92
CA GLY A 365 -10.39 9.66 37.93
C GLY A 365 -10.42 8.36 37.11
N GLY A 366 -9.26 7.79 36.77
CA GLY A 366 -9.15 6.62 35.89
C GLY A 366 -9.14 6.94 34.39
N GLN A 367 -9.04 8.20 34.00
CA GLN A 367 -9.00 8.64 32.61
C GLN A 367 -7.73 9.42 32.27
N TYR A 368 -7.23 9.21 31.06
CA TYR A 368 -6.20 10.02 30.42
C TYR A 368 -6.85 11.18 29.67
N THR A 369 -6.33 12.38 29.84
CA THR A 369 -6.82 13.60 29.19
C THR A 369 -5.70 14.35 28.47
N LEU A 370 -5.96 14.74 27.22
CA LEU A 370 -5.07 15.54 26.39
C LEU A 370 -5.90 16.50 25.54
N ASN A 371 -5.53 17.78 25.49
CA ASN A 371 -6.18 18.80 24.65
C ASN A 371 -7.72 18.87 24.78
N GLY A 372 -8.28 18.51 25.94
CA GLY A 372 -9.72 18.49 26.19
C GLY A 372 -10.45 17.19 25.77
N VAL A 373 -9.73 16.22 25.19
CA VAL A 373 -10.20 14.85 24.93
C VAL A 373 -9.86 13.98 26.13
N SER A 374 -10.78 13.12 26.57
CA SER A 374 -10.56 12.16 27.66
C SER A 374 -10.90 10.73 27.23
N SER A 375 -10.10 9.75 27.64
CA SER A 375 -10.33 8.32 27.39
C SER A 375 -9.84 7.45 28.55
N ALA A 376 -10.36 6.23 28.67
CA ALA A 376 -9.88 5.24 29.64
C ALA A 376 -8.51 4.64 29.24
N ASN A 377 -8.18 4.69 27.95
CA ASN A 377 -6.86 4.31 27.43
C ASN A 377 -6.00 5.56 27.19
N PRO A 378 -4.66 5.45 27.26
CA PRO A 378 -3.76 6.50 26.79
C PRO A 378 -4.08 6.88 25.34
N LEU A 379 -4.22 8.17 25.09
CA LEU A 379 -4.48 8.73 23.77
C LEU A 379 -3.23 8.62 22.90
N ILE A 380 -3.38 8.27 21.62
CA ILE A 380 -2.23 8.23 20.70
C ILE A 380 -1.82 9.66 20.31
N GLN A 381 -0.52 9.93 20.43
CA GLN A 381 0.11 11.23 20.14
C GLN A 381 1.08 11.17 18.96
N GLY A 382 1.45 9.96 18.54
CA GLY A 382 2.29 9.76 17.38
C GLY A 382 2.42 8.32 16.94
N TYR A 383 3.12 8.11 15.83
CA TYR A 383 3.26 6.81 15.20
C TYR A 383 4.59 6.66 14.45
N LEU A 384 4.95 5.41 14.15
CA LEU A 384 5.97 5.03 13.17
C LEU A 384 5.56 3.74 12.46
N MET A 385 5.73 3.69 11.15
CA MET A 385 5.78 2.45 10.40
C MET A 385 7.21 1.91 10.45
N VAL A 386 7.39 0.65 10.86
CA VAL A 386 8.70 0.02 11.10
C VAL A 386 8.78 -1.36 10.44
N LYS A 387 10.01 -1.80 10.18
CA LYS A 387 10.32 -3.12 9.59
C LYS A 387 9.80 -4.26 10.48
N PRO A 388 9.18 -5.30 9.90
CA PRO A 388 8.68 -6.44 10.67
C PRO A 388 9.83 -7.39 11.07
N ASP A 389 9.47 -8.49 11.73
CA ASP A 389 10.33 -9.61 12.10
C ASP A 389 11.49 -9.21 13.03
N MET A 390 11.24 -8.21 13.88
CA MET A 390 12.16 -7.72 14.91
C MET A 390 11.67 -8.11 16.31
N GLU A 391 12.56 -8.59 17.17
CA GLU A 391 12.28 -8.82 18.60
C GLU A 391 12.32 -7.52 19.42
N GLN A 392 13.14 -6.55 18.99
CA GLN A 392 13.41 -5.31 19.73
C GLN A 392 13.79 -4.17 18.78
N PHE A 393 13.38 -2.95 19.14
CA PHE A 393 13.98 -1.71 18.67
C PHE A 393 14.65 -0.95 19.82
N LEU A 394 15.69 -0.16 19.51
CA LEU A 394 16.28 0.78 20.45
C LEU A 394 15.74 2.19 20.19
N MET A 395 15.31 2.86 21.25
CA MET A 395 14.65 4.16 21.21
C MET A 395 15.42 5.19 22.03
N ASP A 396 15.59 6.40 21.48
CA ASP A 396 16.03 7.58 22.22
C ASP A 396 14.84 8.54 22.39
N VAL A 397 14.72 9.15 23.57
CA VAL A 397 13.65 10.10 23.92
C VAL A 397 14.27 11.37 24.49
N THR A 398 13.95 12.52 23.90
CA THR A 398 14.39 13.84 24.38
C THR A 398 13.26 14.49 25.18
N ILE A 399 13.47 14.67 26.47
CA ILE A 399 12.51 15.23 27.43
C ILE A 399 12.91 16.68 27.72
N ILE A 400 11.95 17.60 27.68
CA ILE A 400 12.12 18.98 28.15
C ILE A 400 11.75 19.00 29.64
N ALA A 401 12.76 19.09 30.49
CA ALA A 401 12.60 19.14 31.94
C ALA A 401 12.76 20.60 32.46
N PRO A 402 11.94 21.04 33.43
CA PRO A 402 12.15 22.32 34.10
C PRO A 402 13.41 22.26 34.99
N ASP A 403 14.36 23.17 34.76
CA ASP A 403 15.46 23.42 35.71
C ASP A 403 14.95 24.24 36.90
N ALA A 404 15.61 24.12 38.05
CA ALA A 404 15.38 24.96 39.23
C ALA A 404 15.62 26.46 38.96
N SER A 405 16.37 26.79 37.90
CA SER A 405 16.56 28.16 37.40
C SER A 405 15.37 28.72 36.59
N GLY A 406 14.40 27.87 36.22
CA GLY A 406 13.27 28.21 35.35
C GLY A 406 13.56 28.12 33.85
N VAL A 407 14.79 27.78 33.42
CA VAL A 407 15.14 27.55 32.02
C VAL A 407 14.97 26.07 31.67
N PRO A 408 14.09 25.67 30.74
CA PRO A 408 13.95 24.25 30.39
C PRO A 408 15.21 23.69 29.72
N GLN A 409 15.60 22.46 30.08
CA GLN A 409 16.75 21.76 29.49
C GLN A 409 16.31 20.46 28.78
N ASP A 410 16.99 20.16 27.67
CA ASP A 410 16.84 18.90 26.92
C ASP A 410 17.59 17.76 27.64
N LEU A 411 16.85 16.84 28.27
CA LEU A 411 17.36 15.58 28.80
C LEU A 411 17.14 14.46 27.78
N ILE A 412 18.22 13.88 27.24
CA ILE A 412 18.13 12.74 26.32
C ILE A 412 18.30 11.43 27.09
N VAL A 413 17.24 10.63 27.15
CA VAL A 413 17.29 9.23 27.60
C VAL A 413 17.55 8.36 26.38
N ARG A 414 18.62 7.56 26.42
CA ARG A 414 19.09 6.75 25.28
C ARG A 414 18.90 5.26 25.49
N ASP A 415 18.88 4.52 24.37
CA ASP A 415 18.94 3.06 24.33
C ASP A 415 17.81 2.37 25.11
N ILE A 416 16.62 2.98 25.11
CA ILE A 416 15.42 2.39 25.70
C ILE A 416 14.98 1.20 24.83
N PRO A 417 14.93 -0.03 25.36
CA PRO A 417 14.50 -1.20 24.60
C PRO A 417 12.98 -1.21 24.43
N VAL A 418 12.52 -1.20 23.19
CA VAL A 418 11.11 -1.41 22.81
C VAL A 418 10.99 -2.85 22.33
N ASN A 419 10.67 -3.75 23.25
CA ASN A 419 10.54 -5.19 22.99
C ASN A 419 9.18 -5.51 22.35
N ALA A 420 9.15 -6.47 21.43
CA ALA A 420 7.91 -7.06 20.95
C ALA A 420 7.20 -7.81 22.10
N PRO A 421 5.87 -7.65 22.24
CA PRO A 421 5.11 -8.39 23.24
C PRO A 421 4.99 -9.87 22.85
N ALA A 422 4.60 -10.70 23.81
CA ALA A 422 4.16 -12.06 23.51
C ALA A 422 2.94 -12.03 22.55
N PRO A 423 2.92 -12.89 21.52
CA PRO A 423 1.78 -12.97 20.61
C PRO A 423 0.50 -13.40 21.35
N THR A 424 -0.66 -12.96 20.85
CA THR A 424 -1.95 -13.42 21.37
C THR A 424 -2.18 -14.88 20.99
N VAL A 425 -2.84 -15.65 21.86
CA VAL A 425 -3.05 -17.10 21.70
C VAL A 425 -3.70 -17.45 20.35
N ASP A 426 -4.63 -16.62 19.89
CA ASP A 426 -5.39 -16.83 18.65
C ASP A 426 -4.69 -16.31 17.37
N SER A 427 -3.49 -15.71 17.48
CA SER A 427 -2.77 -15.14 16.32
C SER A 427 -2.07 -16.17 15.43
N GLY A 428 -1.94 -17.42 15.88
CA GLY A 428 -1.14 -18.44 15.19
C GLY A 428 0.36 -18.17 15.17
N LYS A 429 0.85 -17.20 15.96
CA LYS A 429 2.25 -16.83 16.11
C LYS A 429 2.82 -17.35 17.44
N ASN A 430 4.08 -17.77 17.43
CA ASN A 430 4.76 -18.34 18.60
C ASN A 430 5.92 -17.48 19.11
N ASP A 431 6.52 -16.65 18.24
CA ASP A 431 7.70 -15.86 18.55
C ASP A 431 7.32 -14.42 18.96
N ASN A 432 8.14 -13.81 19.81
CA ASN A 432 7.95 -12.43 20.26
C ASN A 432 8.52 -11.47 19.21
N LEU A 433 7.76 -11.20 18.15
CA LEU A 433 8.17 -10.34 17.03
C LEU A 433 7.15 -9.23 16.75
N PHE A 434 7.65 -8.12 16.20
CA PHE A 434 6.82 -7.12 15.52
C PHE A 434 6.41 -7.64 14.15
N TYR A 435 5.14 -8.04 14.00
CA TYR A 435 4.62 -8.65 12.78
C TYR A 435 4.09 -7.62 11.78
N ALA A 436 4.29 -7.88 10.49
CA ALA A 436 3.72 -7.08 9.40
C ALA A 436 2.18 -7.09 9.47
N GLY A 437 1.56 -5.91 9.34
CA GLY A 437 0.11 -5.71 9.48
C GLY A 437 -0.42 -5.60 10.91
N TYR A 438 0.45 -5.62 11.93
CA TYR A 438 0.05 -5.44 13.32
C TYR A 438 0.45 -4.05 13.84
N TYR A 439 -0.37 -3.50 14.75
CA TYR A 439 -0.06 -2.28 15.48
C TYR A 439 0.22 -2.56 16.96
N TYR A 440 1.10 -1.74 17.55
CA TYR A 440 1.62 -1.92 18.91
C TYR A 440 1.61 -0.58 19.65
N ASN A 441 0.95 -0.55 20.82
CA ASN A 441 0.82 0.66 21.63
C ASN A 441 2.02 0.80 22.58
N VAL A 442 3.00 1.64 22.22
CA VAL A 442 4.16 2.01 23.04
C VAL A 442 3.74 3.10 24.03
N ARG A 443 3.80 2.77 25.32
CA ARG A 443 3.46 3.68 26.43
C ARG A 443 4.75 4.15 27.11
N ILE A 444 5.09 5.42 26.93
CA ILE A 444 6.29 6.04 27.52
C ILE A 444 5.90 6.65 28.86
N GLY A 445 6.27 5.98 29.95
CA GLY A 445 6.06 6.45 31.32
C GLY A 445 7.14 7.45 31.73
N ILE A 446 6.78 8.71 31.97
CA ILE A 446 7.69 9.74 32.48
C ILE A 446 7.59 9.80 34.01
N TYR A 447 8.73 9.82 34.67
CA TYR A 447 8.86 10.05 36.12
C TYR A 447 9.10 11.54 36.41
N ALA A 448 8.57 12.03 37.54
CA ALA A 448 8.84 13.38 38.01
C ALA A 448 10.33 13.55 38.40
N THR A 449 10.86 14.76 38.18
CA THR A 449 12.20 15.15 38.65
C THR A 449 12.22 15.32 40.17
N GLN A 450 13.18 14.71 40.85
CA GLN A 450 13.33 14.79 42.31
C GLN A 450 14.45 15.76 42.73
N GLN A 451 14.21 16.54 43.78
CA GLN A 451 15.24 17.39 44.40
C GLN A 451 16.22 16.54 45.21
N ILE A 452 17.52 16.65 44.90
CA ILE A 452 18.57 16.03 45.72
C ILE A 452 18.70 16.80 47.04
N ASN A 453 18.33 16.15 48.14
CA ASN A 453 18.48 16.67 49.49
C ASN A 453 19.54 15.86 50.24
N ALA A 454 20.57 16.54 50.75
CA ALA A 454 21.63 15.93 51.56
C ALA A 454 21.57 16.46 52.99
N THR A 455 21.52 15.56 53.98
CA THR A 455 21.63 15.91 55.39
C THR A 455 23.01 15.51 55.93
N ALA A 456 23.59 16.36 56.78
CA ALA A 456 24.88 16.11 57.42
C ALA A 456 24.73 16.28 58.92
N THR A 457 25.26 15.33 59.69
CA THR A 457 25.34 15.39 61.15
C THR A 457 26.81 15.47 61.57
N LEU A 458 27.18 16.54 62.28
CA LEU A 458 28.49 16.66 62.89
C LEU A 458 28.47 15.96 64.25
N ALA A 459 29.28 14.93 64.42
CA ALA A 459 29.47 14.32 65.73
C ALA A 459 30.09 15.35 66.69
N THR A 460 29.54 15.47 67.90
CA THR A 460 30.12 16.32 68.94
C THR A 460 31.50 15.79 69.35
N TRP A 461 32.39 16.72 69.72
CA TRP A 461 33.67 16.37 70.32
C TRP A 461 33.45 15.49 71.55
N LYS A 462 34.06 14.30 71.55
CA LYS A 462 34.17 13.47 72.75
C LYS A 462 35.41 13.93 73.53
N PRO A 463 35.37 14.03 74.86
CA PRO A 463 36.56 14.34 75.64
C PRO A 463 37.64 13.26 75.40
N GLY A 464 38.87 13.70 75.13
CA GLY A 464 39.99 12.84 74.72
C GLY A 464 40.73 12.15 75.87
N GLY A 465 40.40 12.48 77.12
CA GLY A 465 41.11 12.06 78.33
C GLY A 465 41.22 13.21 79.33
N ASP A 466 42.11 13.05 80.31
CA ASP A 466 42.48 14.09 81.27
C ASP A 466 43.22 15.27 80.60
N SER A 467 43.41 16.37 81.34
CA SER A 467 44.15 17.55 80.88
C SER A 467 45.56 17.20 80.40
N VAL A 468 45.94 17.75 79.24
CA VAL A 468 47.33 17.67 78.74
C VAL A 468 48.12 18.82 79.32
N ASP A 469 48.85 18.56 80.41
CA ASP A 469 49.78 19.53 80.99
C ASP A 469 51.03 19.67 80.12
N VAL A 470 51.33 20.89 79.68
CA VAL A 470 52.51 21.22 78.87
C VAL A 470 53.42 22.14 79.69
N PRO A 471 54.52 21.63 80.28
CA PRO A 471 55.49 22.47 80.97
C PRO A 471 56.28 23.31 79.95
N ILE A 472 56.66 24.52 80.38
CA ILE A 472 57.56 25.43 79.66
C ILE A 472 58.70 25.77 80.65
N GLU A 473 59.95 25.66 80.20
CA GLU A 473 61.16 26.09 80.94
C GLU A 473 61.48 27.58 80.70
#